data_AF-A0A0K6FYK3-F1
#
_entry.id   AF-A0A0K6FYK3-F1
#
_cell.length_a   1.000
_cell.length_b   1.000
_cell.length_c   1.000
_cell.angle_alpha   90.00
_cell.angle_beta   90.00
_cell.angle_gamma   90.00
#
_symmetry.space_group_name_H-M   'P 1'
#
loop_
_entity.id
_entity.type
_entity.pdbx_description
1 polymer ?
#
loop_
_entity_poly.entity_id
_entity_poly.type
_entity_poly.pdbx_seq_one_letter_code
_entity_poly.pdbx_strand_id
1 'polypeptide(L)'
;MSQPYIGLTTENDPIYYVDDITDYDGSEDGDTASSMATDRTMSTLESTEARSYFREVYGRMFPADTNLPVLLPTDNAGVVRLELQHLSIKLCLNGNYWGPVREALLAPTPHRKRVLDMVTLEGSWAQEMSREFPDIDFVSLDLSPLTPHPPRPNVVFEVYDLYNGLAEPDHSFDVVHLRHAAVPMKDFKSLIREVHRVLRPGGILLFCEYELEAYDAEFPDIPAWASLPGISNALRLARGGLAHQGVNAYVWRDLPKWLPWDSSFWKEDSLYEDEGSDTDTESESSVIRSSQPSQSETDGPRGFTGVQTWANLMPASPWHPDPRLREVGALVQRVWADVWRNMGSSLQLSGMSEREATEAIRAAVYDIEHPPVRIAAKLHTLYAFKMDPYASEGRGEV
;
A
#
# COMPACT_ATOMS: atom_id res chain seq x y z
N MET A 1 -35.06 -13.08 -2.74
CA MET A 1 -35.86 -12.14 -3.55
C MET A 1 -34.89 -11.37 -4.41
N SER A 2 -34.95 -11.64 -5.70
CA SER A 2 -34.15 -11.00 -6.74
C SER A 2 -34.62 -9.57 -6.97
N GLN A 3 -33.69 -8.64 -7.13
CA GLN A 3 -33.95 -7.29 -7.66
C GLN A 3 -32.84 -6.88 -8.65
N PRO A 4 -33.16 -5.99 -9.60
CA PRO A 4 -32.92 -6.25 -11.01
C PRO A 4 -31.70 -5.50 -11.58
N TYR A 5 -31.07 -6.13 -12.57
CA TYR A 5 -30.15 -5.48 -13.50
C TYR A 5 -30.90 -4.42 -14.32
N ILE A 6 -30.45 -3.17 -14.24
CA ILE A 6 -30.78 -2.13 -15.21
C ILE A 6 -29.53 -1.97 -16.08
N GLY A 7 -29.62 -2.41 -17.34
CA GLY A 7 -28.60 -2.12 -18.35
C GLY A 7 -28.73 -0.69 -18.85
N LEU A 8 -27.63 0.06 -18.79
CA LEU A 8 -27.44 1.34 -19.47
C LEU A 8 -25.97 1.49 -19.87
N THR A 9 -25.72 1.45 -21.19
CA THR A 9 -24.59 2.04 -21.95
C THR A 9 -23.15 1.80 -21.48
N THR A 10 -22.32 1.26 -22.39
CA THR A 10 -20.91 0.87 -22.25
C THR A 10 -19.92 1.97 -21.81
N GLU A 11 -20.32 3.23 -21.68
CA GLU A 11 -19.44 4.35 -21.27
C GLU A 11 -19.40 4.58 -19.74
N ASN A 12 -20.26 3.90 -18.96
CA ASN A 12 -20.36 4.09 -17.51
C ASN A 12 -20.12 2.81 -16.69
N ASP A 13 -19.69 1.73 -17.35
CA ASP A 13 -19.36 0.50 -16.64
C ASP A 13 -18.06 0.69 -15.85
N PRO A 14 -17.99 0.20 -14.61
CA PRO A 14 -16.77 0.29 -13.82
C PRO A 14 -15.72 -0.67 -14.39
N ILE A 15 -14.50 -0.16 -14.57
CA ILE A 15 -13.42 -0.86 -15.27
C ILE A 15 -12.19 -0.90 -14.37
N TYR A 16 -11.46 -2.02 -14.46
CA TYR A 16 -10.07 -2.11 -14.04
C TYR A 16 -9.21 -2.38 -15.26
N TYR A 17 -8.04 -1.74 -15.30
CA TYR A 17 -7.03 -2.07 -16.29
C TYR A 17 -6.04 -3.11 -15.75
N VAL A 18 -5.59 -4.02 -16.60
CA VAL A 18 -4.52 -4.99 -16.26
C VAL A 18 -3.34 -4.77 -17.19
N ASP A 19 -2.15 -4.88 -16.61
CA ASP A 19 -0.91 -4.93 -17.37
C ASP A 19 -0.75 -6.33 -17.97
N ASP A 20 -0.85 -6.43 -19.29
CA ASP A 20 -0.70 -7.68 -20.02
C ASP A 20 0.80 -8.03 -20.14
N ILE A 21 1.39 -8.61 -19.09
CA ILE A 21 2.73 -9.22 -19.19
C ILE A 21 2.59 -10.58 -19.90
N THR A 22 2.38 -10.54 -21.21
CA THR A 22 2.62 -11.68 -22.09
C THR A 22 3.65 -11.29 -23.14
N ASP A 23 4.65 -12.15 -23.36
CA ASP A 23 5.60 -12.01 -24.47
C ASP A 23 4.81 -11.90 -25.79
N TYR A 24 4.61 -10.69 -26.28
CA TYR A 24 3.80 -10.44 -27.47
C TYR A 24 4.68 -9.97 -28.63
N ASP A 25 4.75 -10.80 -29.66
CA ASP A 25 5.21 -10.46 -31.00
C ASP A 25 4.15 -9.59 -31.69
N GLY A 26 4.59 -8.45 -32.23
CA GLY A 26 3.75 -7.30 -32.54
C GLY A 26 2.65 -7.45 -33.60
N SER A 27 1.65 -6.58 -33.49
CA SER A 27 1.09 -5.82 -34.61
C SER A 27 0.30 -4.62 -34.08
N GLU A 28 0.64 -3.42 -34.57
CA GLU A 28 -0.05 -2.14 -34.28
C GLU A 28 -1.27 -1.96 -35.20
N ASP A 29 -2.35 -1.37 -34.67
CA ASP A 29 -3.22 -0.46 -35.41
C ASP A 29 -4.16 0.33 -34.46
N GLY A 30 -4.18 1.67 -34.59
CA GLY A 30 -5.41 2.47 -34.46
C GLY A 30 -5.59 3.42 -33.26
N ASP A 31 -5.04 4.63 -33.36
CA ASP A 31 -5.45 5.93 -32.78
C ASP A 31 -6.43 5.98 -31.58
N THR A 32 -5.93 6.38 -30.41
CA THR A 32 -6.73 7.05 -29.35
C THR A 32 -5.90 8.15 -28.67
N ALA A 33 -6.54 9.26 -28.33
CA ALA A 33 -5.92 10.51 -27.91
C ALA A 33 -4.99 10.35 -26.67
N SER A 34 -3.75 10.83 -26.82
CA SER A 34 -2.67 10.77 -25.85
C SER A 34 -3.00 11.47 -24.52
N SER A 35 -3.26 10.70 -23.47
CA SER A 35 -2.49 10.86 -22.22
C SER A 35 -1.22 10.05 -22.39
N MET A 36 -0.09 10.45 -21.79
CA MET A 36 1.12 9.61 -21.81
C MET A 36 0.75 8.23 -21.27
N ALA A 37 0.65 7.27 -22.19
CA ALA A 37 0.29 5.90 -21.91
C ALA A 37 1.45 5.26 -21.16
N THR A 38 1.14 4.37 -20.23
CA THR A 38 2.05 3.31 -19.81
C THR A 38 2.73 2.72 -21.05
N ASP A 39 4.02 2.35 -20.97
CA ASP A 39 4.76 1.78 -22.10
C ASP A 39 4.24 0.40 -22.56
N ARG A 40 3.13 -0.09 -21.97
CA ARG A 40 2.52 -1.39 -22.19
C ARG A 40 1.04 -1.27 -22.55
N THR A 41 0.58 -2.20 -23.39
CA THR A 41 -0.82 -2.38 -23.75
C THR A 41 -1.62 -2.79 -22.51
N MET A 42 -2.68 -2.05 -22.22
CA MET A 42 -3.57 -2.33 -21.10
C MET A 42 -4.88 -2.96 -21.59
N SER A 43 -5.32 -4.04 -20.95
CA SER A 43 -6.63 -4.65 -21.20
C SER A 43 -7.63 -4.28 -20.10
N THR A 44 -8.93 -4.33 -20.42
CA THR A 44 -10.00 -4.12 -19.44
C THR A 44 -10.42 -5.46 -18.84
N LEU A 45 -10.48 -5.55 -17.51
CA LEU A 45 -10.94 -6.77 -16.83
C LEU A 45 -12.45 -6.95 -16.93
N GLU A 46 -12.86 -8.08 -17.49
CA GLU A 46 -14.25 -8.51 -17.46
C GLU A 46 -14.61 -9.11 -16.09
N SER A 47 -15.90 -9.05 -15.73
CA SER A 47 -16.38 -9.51 -14.40
C SER A 47 -16.05 -10.99 -14.08
N THR A 48 -15.92 -11.84 -15.10
CA THR A 48 -15.51 -13.25 -14.95
C THR A 48 -14.02 -13.40 -14.68
N GLU A 49 -13.19 -12.51 -15.23
CA GLU A 49 -11.74 -12.50 -15.05
C GLU A 49 -11.40 -11.95 -13.67
N ALA A 50 -12.09 -10.90 -13.21
CA ALA A 50 -11.95 -10.36 -11.86
C ALA A 50 -12.16 -11.43 -10.76
N ARG A 51 -13.05 -12.41 -10.98
CA ARG A 51 -13.27 -13.52 -10.03
C ARG A 51 -12.06 -14.44 -9.89
N SER A 52 -11.22 -14.56 -10.90
CA SER A 52 -10.03 -15.41 -10.88
C SER A 52 -8.95 -14.94 -9.91
N TYR A 53 -8.98 -13.66 -9.52
CA TYR A 53 -8.11 -13.08 -8.50
C TYR A 53 -8.45 -13.53 -7.08
N PHE A 54 -9.58 -14.22 -6.88
CA PHE A 54 -10.06 -14.60 -5.56
C PHE A 54 -10.37 -16.10 -5.46
N ARG A 55 -10.13 -16.65 -4.26
CA ARG A 55 -10.51 -18.02 -3.88
C ARG A 55 -11.33 -18.00 -2.60
N GLU A 56 -12.24 -18.95 -2.49
CA GLU A 56 -13.05 -19.12 -1.28
C GLU A 56 -12.33 -20.06 -0.30
N VAL A 57 -12.18 -19.62 0.95
CA VAL A 57 -11.61 -20.39 2.06
C VAL A 57 -12.50 -20.23 3.28
N TYR A 58 -13.09 -21.34 3.75
CA TYR A 58 -14.05 -21.37 4.86
C TYR A 58 -15.23 -20.37 4.68
N GLY A 59 -15.76 -20.24 3.46
CA GLY A 59 -16.87 -19.33 3.16
C GLY A 59 -16.49 -17.85 3.04
N ARG A 60 -15.18 -17.54 3.01
CA ARG A 60 -14.64 -16.18 2.92
C ARG A 60 -13.75 -16.05 1.69
N MET A 61 -13.74 -14.87 1.08
CA MET A 61 -12.91 -14.63 -0.10
C MET A 61 -11.51 -14.18 0.31
N PHE A 62 -10.49 -14.71 -0.35
CA PHE A 62 -9.08 -14.33 -0.19
C PHE A 62 -8.44 -14.21 -1.57
N PRO A 63 -7.26 -13.57 -1.69
CA PRO A 63 -6.51 -13.60 -2.94
C PRO A 63 -6.22 -15.04 -3.38
N ALA A 64 -6.40 -15.29 -4.68
CA ALA A 64 -6.11 -16.57 -5.31
C ALA A 64 -4.61 -16.82 -5.44
N ASP A 65 -3.84 -15.77 -5.70
CA ASP A 65 -2.38 -15.83 -5.75
C ASP A 65 -1.81 -16.20 -4.38
N THR A 66 -1.15 -17.36 -4.33
CA THR A 66 -0.52 -17.90 -3.12
C THR A 66 0.79 -17.18 -2.74
N ASN A 67 1.34 -16.36 -3.63
CA ASN A 67 2.45 -15.49 -3.31
C ASN A 67 2.03 -14.32 -2.40
N LEU A 68 0.76 -13.95 -2.42
CA LEU A 68 0.24 -12.87 -1.58
C LEU A 68 0.06 -13.33 -0.12
N PRO A 69 0.58 -12.59 0.86
CA PRO A 69 0.32 -12.85 2.27
C PRO A 69 -1.18 -12.79 2.59
N VAL A 70 -1.64 -13.73 3.39
CA VAL A 70 -3.02 -13.79 3.87
C VAL A 70 -3.09 -13.26 5.30
N LEU A 71 -3.90 -12.22 5.50
CA LEU A 71 -4.24 -11.71 6.83
C LEU A 71 -5.75 -11.59 7.04
N LEU A 72 -6.46 -10.92 6.14
CA LEU A 72 -7.90 -10.70 6.25
C LEU A 72 -8.62 -11.12 4.96
N PRO A 73 -9.89 -11.54 5.08
CA PRO A 73 -10.75 -11.73 3.92
C PRO A 73 -10.94 -10.45 3.11
N THR A 74 -11.15 -10.62 1.79
CA THR A 74 -11.33 -9.56 0.79
C THR A 74 -12.75 -9.47 0.23
N ASP A 75 -13.73 -10.05 0.91
CA ASP A 75 -15.15 -9.96 0.55
C ASP A 75 -15.77 -8.59 0.90
N ASN A 76 -17.06 -8.41 0.58
CA ASN A 76 -17.80 -7.16 0.83
C ASN A 76 -17.73 -6.67 2.28
N ALA A 77 -17.64 -7.58 3.26
CA ALA A 77 -17.46 -7.16 4.66
C ALA A 77 -16.06 -6.56 4.88
N GLY A 78 -15.04 -7.11 4.22
CA GLY A 78 -13.70 -6.54 4.14
C GLY A 78 -13.67 -5.14 3.51
N VAL A 79 -14.45 -4.92 2.45
CA VAL A 79 -14.61 -3.60 1.79
C VAL A 79 -15.22 -2.57 2.73
N VAL A 80 -16.34 -2.87 3.38
CA VAL A 80 -16.98 -1.93 4.33
C VAL A 80 -16.05 -1.60 5.50
N ARG A 81 -15.27 -2.58 5.98
CA ARG A 81 -14.25 -2.35 7.00
C ARG A 81 -13.18 -1.36 6.50
N LEU A 82 -12.72 -1.50 5.25
CA LEU A 82 -11.72 -0.64 4.64
C LEU A 82 -12.22 0.81 4.50
N GLU A 83 -13.47 1.02 4.08
CA GLU A 83 -14.09 2.35 4.02
C GLU A 83 -14.11 3.04 5.39
N LEU A 84 -14.49 2.31 6.45
CA LEU A 84 -14.46 2.82 7.82
C LEU A 84 -13.03 3.08 8.32
N GLN A 85 -12.09 2.23 7.94
CA GLN A 85 -10.67 2.39 8.26
C GLN A 85 -10.13 3.68 7.60
N HIS A 86 -10.40 3.88 6.32
CA HIS A 86 -10.05 5.11 5.60
C HIS A 86 -10.63 6.36 6.28
N LEU A 87 -11.92 6.35 6.62
CA LEU A 87 -12.57 7.45 7.33
C LEU A 87 -11.89 7.74 8.68
N SER A 88 -11.55 6.70 9.45
CA SER A 88 -10.88 6.86 10.74
C SER A 88 -9.49 7.51 10.62
N ILE A 89 -8.72 7.15 9.58
CA ILE A 89 -7.40 7.73 9.30
C ILE A 89 -7.55 9.19 8.86
N LYS A 90 -8.47 9.46 7.92
CA LYS A 90 -8.74 10.81 7.43
C LYS A 90 -9.15 11.75 8.56
N LEU A 91 -10.05 11.29 9.44
CA LEU A 91 -10.46 12.06 10.61
C LEU A 91 -9.32 12.27 11.59
N CYS A 92 -8.45 11.27 11.81
CA CYS A 92 -7.29 11.42 12.68
C CYS A 92 -6.28 12.45 12.13
N LEU A 93 -5.92 12.32 10.86
CA LEU A 93 -4.98 13.22 10.17
C LEU A 93 -5.58 14.58 9.83
N ASN A 94 -6.90 14.74 10.00
CA ASN A 94 -7.65 15.95 9.66
C ASN A 94 -7.52 16.34 8.18
N GLY A 95 -7.51 15.35 7.28
CA GLY A 95 -7.32 15.55 5.85
C GLY A 95 -6.98 14.26 5.12
N ASN A 96 -6.84 14.36 3.80
CA ASN A 96 -6.49 13.24 2.93
C ASN A 96 -4.98 12.95 2.90
N TYR A 97 -4.17 13.93 3.26
CA TYR A 97 -2.71 13.87 3.21
C TYR A 97 -2.08 14.64 4.38
N TRP A 98 -0.79 14.42 4.58
CA TRP A 98 0.08 15.15 5.49
C TRP A 98 1.32 15.61 4.72
N GLY A 99 2.10 16.53 5.30
CA GLY A 99 3.25 17.09 4.63
C GLY A 99 2.89 18.03 3.47
N PRO A 100 3.87 18.42 2.64
CA PRO A 100 3.73 19.51 1.68
C PRO A 100 3.13 19.06 0.33
N VAL A 101 2.17 18.13 0.36
CA VAL A 101 1.58 17.53 -0.85
C VAL A 101 0.84 18.57 -1.67
N ARG A 102 0.08 19.46 -1.02
CA ARG A 102 -0.68 20.51 -1.70
C ARG A 102 0.28 21.47 -2.41
N GLU A 103 1.32 21.92 -1.72
CA GLU A 103 2.34 22.81 -2.27
C GLU A 103 3.05 22.14 -3.44
N ALA A 104 3.43 20.86 -3.28
CA ALA A 104 4.09 20.08 -4.32
C ALA A 104 3.19 19.79 -5.52
N LEU A 105 1.87 19.66 -5.37
CA LEU A 105 0.92 19.46 -6.47
C LEU A 105 0.48 20.77 -7.13
N LEU A 106 0.49 21.90 -6.42
CA LEU A 106 0.11 23.20 -6.99
C LEU A 106 1.28 24.04 -7.53
N ALA A 107 2.52 23.68 -7.22
CA ALA A 107 3.71 24.36 -7.77
C ALA A 107 3.71 24.38 -9.32
N PRO A 108 4.11 25.47 -9.99
CA PRO A 108 4.19 25.48 -11.45
C PRO A 108 5.20 24.47 -11.99
N THR A 109 4.79 23.66 -12.98
CA THR A 109 5.65 22.70 -13.68
C THR A 109 5.38 22.75 -15.18
N PRO A 110 6.37 22.40 -16.04
CA PRO A 110 6.17 22.32 -17.48
C PRO A 110 5.33 21.10 -17.90
N HIS A 111 5.21 20.10 -17.02
CA HIS A 111 4.42 18.89 -17.20
C HIS A 111 3.14 18.92 -16.35
N ARG A 112 2.14 18.13 -16.76
CA ARG A 112 1.00 17.81 -15.91
C ARG A 112 1.46 16.85 -14.82
N LYS A 113 1.11 17.15 -13.58
CA LYS A 113 1.57 16.35 -12.45
C LYS A 113 0.79 15.07 -12.31
N ARG A 114 1.48 14.06 -11.81
CA ARG A 114 0.94 12.71 -11.61
C ARG A 114 1.12 12.25 -10.17
N VAL A 115 0.12 11.55 -9.65
CA VAL A 115 0.13 10.88 -8.35
C VAL A 115 -0.06 9.38 -8.55
N LEU A 116 0.77 8.58 -7.89
CA LEU A 116 0.62 7.14 -7.83
C LEU A 116 0.10 6.73 -6.45
N ASP A 117 -1.06 6.09 -6.38
CA ASP A 117 -1.56 5.40 -5.20
C ASP A 117 -1.25 3.90 -5.34
N MET A 118 -0.41 3.36 -4.46
CA MET A 118 -0.04 1.94 -4.49
C MET A 118 -0.68 1.21 -3.31
N VAL A 119 -1.23 0.03 -3.57
CA VAL A 119 -2.06 -0.72 -2.60
C VAL A 119 -3.35 0.06 -2.32
N THR A 120 -4.09 0.29 -3.41
CA THR A 120 -5.34 1.06 -3.48
C THR A 120 -6.42 0.56 -2.51
N LEU A 121 -6.47 -0.76 -2.32
CA LEU A 121 -7.52 -1.48 -1.62
C LEU A 121 -8.91 -1.19 -2.25
N GLU A 122 -9.79 -0.55 -1.52
CA GLU A 122 -11.13 -0.13 -1.96
C GLU A 122 -11.14 1.27 -2.63
N GLY A 123 -9.97 1.90 -2.78
CA GLY A 123 -9.76 3.09 -3.61
C GLY A 123 -10.37 4.39 -3.10
N SER A 124 -10.81 4.45 -1.84
CA SER A 124 -11.40 5.68 -1.28
C SER A 124 -10.43 6.87 -1.35
N TRP A 125 -9.14 6.64 -1.10
CA TRP A 125 -8.14 7.70 -1.08
C TRP A 125 -7.92 8.32 -2.46
N ALA A 126 -7.60 7.51 -3.48
CA ALA A 126 -7.43 8.00 -4.85
C ALA A 126 -8.70 8.71 -5.36
N GLN A 127 -9.88 8.18 -5.03
CA GLN A 127 -11.14 8.81 -5.39
C GLN A 127 -11.38 10.17 -4.72
N GLU A 128 -10.94 10.37 -3.48
CA GLU A 128 -11.09 11.66 -2.80
C GLU A 128 -10.03 12.66 -3.25
N MET A 129 -8.77 12.22 -3.39
CA MET A 129 -7.67 13.05 -3.87
C MET A 129 -7.88 13.54 -5.30
N SER A 130 -8.35 12.69 -6.21
CA SER A 130 -8.70 13.08 -7.59
C SER A 130 -9.80 14.15 -7.67
N ARG A 131 -10.71 14.17 -6.70
CA ARG A 131 -11.72 15.25 -6.59
C ARG A 131 -11.14 16.52 -5.98
N GLU A 132 -10.23 16.40 -5.01
CA GLU A 132 -9.56 17.56 -4.40
C GLU A 132 -8.60 18.26 -5.38
N PHE A 133 -7.99 17.49 -6.30
CA PHE A 133 -7.02 17.96 -7.28
C PHE A 133 -7.43 17.58 -8.73
N PRO A 134 -8.43 18.26 -9.32
CA PRO A 134 -8.99 17.88 -10.62
C PRO A 134 -8.01 18.02 -11.80
N ASP A 135 -6.99 18.87 -11.68
CA ASP A 135 -6.00 19.12 -12.73
C ASP A 135 -4.81 18.14 -12.69
N ILE A 136 -4.77 17.26 -11.69
CA ILE A 136 -3.70 16.28 -11.45
C ILE A 136 -4.18 14.90 -11.91
N ASP A 137 -3.30 14.15 -12.56
CA ASP A 137 -3.58 12.78 -13.00
C ASP A 137 -3.22 11.78 -11.90
N PHE A 138 -4.12 10.83 -11.65
CA PHE A 138 -3.95 9.78 -10.64
C PHE A 138 -3.89 8.41 -11.31
N VAL A 139 -2.92 7.60 -10.91
CA VAL A 139 -2.87 6.17 -11.18
C VAL A 139 -3.00 5.45 -9.85
N SER A 140 -3.92 4.51 -9.76
CA SER A 140 -4.23 3.77 -8.54
C SER A 140 -4.04 2.28 -8.80
N LEU A 141 -3.03 1.68 -8.16
CA LEU A 141 -2.65 0.28 -8.37
C LEU A 141 -3.08 -0.59 -7.19
N ASP A 142 -3.62 -1.78 -7.48
CA ASP A 142 -3.79 -2.85 -6.49
C ASP A 142 -3.24 -4.20 -7.00
N LEU A 143 -3.13 -5.17 -6.10
CA LEU A 143 -2.79 -6.56 -6.42
C LEU A 143 -4.03 -7.36 -6.84
N SER A 144 -5.23 -6.86 -6.50
CA SER A 144 -6.49 -7.49 -6.84
C SER A 144 -7.63 -6.47 -7.05
N PRO A 145 -8.57 -6.73 -7.98
CA PRO A 145 -9.70 -5.85 -8.23
C PRO A 145 -10.80 -6.03 -7.16
N LEU A 146 -10.65 -5.34 -6.01
CA LEU A 146 -11.58 -5.47 -4.87
C LEU A 146 -12.97 -4.85 -5.08
N THR A 147 -13.02 -3.58 -5.48
CA THR A 147 -14.26 -2.82 -5.72
C THR A 147 -14.30 -2.11 -7.07
N PRO A 148 -15.27 -2.39 -7.95
CA PRO A 148 -15.39 -1.68 -9.22
C PRO A 148 -15.44 -0.16 -9.03
N HIS A 149 -14.69 0.60 -9.85
CA HIS A 149 -14.62 2.05 -9.76
C HIS A 149 -15.30 2.73 -10.96
N PRO A 150 -16.14 3.76 -10.73
CA PRO A 150 -16.72 4.52 -11.83
C PRO A 150 -15.62 5.32 -12.55
N PRO A 151 -15.66 5.39 -13.90
CA PRO A 151 -14.64 6.10 -14.67
C PRO A 151 -14.61 7.59 -14.31
N ARG A 152 -13.40 8.17 -14.31
CA ARG A 152 -13.19 9.62 -14.11
C ARG A 152 -12.07 10.14 -15.01
N PRO A 153 -12.13 11.42 -15.44
CA PRO A 153 -11.17 11.97 -16.38
C PRO A 153 -9.71 12.01 -15.90
N ASN A 154 -9.48 11.99 -14.58
CA ASN A 154 -8.17 12.20 -13.98
C ASN A 154 -7.76 11.12 -12.98
N VAL A 155 -8.44 9.96 -12.97
CA VAL A 155 -7.99 8.79 -12.18
C VAL A 155 -8.25 7.50 -12.94
N VAL A 156 -7.22 6.66 -13.02
CA VAL A 156 -7.29 5.30 -13.55
C VAL A 156 -7.00 4.29 -12.44
N PHE A 157 -7.68 3.14 -12.48
CA PHE A 157 -7.52 2.05 -11.51
C PHE A 157 -7.00 0.81 -12.25
N GLU A 158 -5.87 0.28 -11.80
CA GLU A 158 -5.18 -0.81 -12.47
C GLU A 158 -4.77 -1.91 -11.48
N VAL A 159 -4.57 -3.13 -11.99
CA VAL A 159 -4.18 -4.30 -11.21
C VAL A 159 -2.82 -4.79 -11.68
N TYR A 160 -1.83 -4.74 -10.79
CA TYR A 160 -0.42 -5.04 -11.08
C TYR A 160 0.08 -6.17 -10.18
N ASP A 161 0.99 -7.00 -10.70
CA ASP A 161 1.86 -7.80 -9.85
C ASP A 161 3.05 -6.95 -9.38
N LEU A 162 2.91 -6.34 -8.20
CA LEU A 162 3.96 -5.50 -7.62
C LEU A 162 5.26 -6.26 -7.31
N TYR A 163 5.27 -7.61 -7.32
CA TYR A 163 6.50 -8.40 -7.17
C TYR A 163 7.35 -8.42 -8.45
N ASN A 164 6.76 -8.13 -9.61
CA ASN A 164 7.46 -8.03 -10.88
C ASN A 164 7.83 -6.58 -11.25
N GLY A 165 7.68 -5.65 -10.31
CA GLY A 165 7.94 -4.22 -10.52
C GLY A 165 6.76 -3.46 -11.12
N LEU A 166 6.99 -2.19 -11.45
CA LEU A 166 5.98 -1.30 -12.02
C LEU A 166 6.23 -1.11 -13.52
N ALA A 167 5.15 -1.20 -14.31
CA ALA A 167 5.17 -0.86 -15.73
C ALA A 167 5.38 0.63 -15.99
N GLU A 168 5.30 1.46 -14.96
CA GLU A 168 5.45 2.91 -15.07
C GLU A 168 6.89 3.32 -15.36
N PRO A 169 7.11 4.33 -16.24
CA PRO A 169 8.45 4.82 -16.55
C PRO A 169 9.15 5.43 -15.33
N ASP A 170 10.47 5.54 -15.42
CA ASP A 170 11.27 6.29 -14.46
C ASP A 170 10.82 7.76 -14.43
N HIS A 171 10.86 8.38 -13.24
CA HIS A 171 10.56 9.80 -13.08
C HIS A 171 9.20 10.24 -13.64
N SER A 172 8.18 9.40 -13.46
CA SER A 172 6.83 9.55 -13.98
C SER A 172 5.83 10.16 -12.99
N PHE A 173 6.14 10.21 -11.68
CA PHE A 173 5.25 10.72 -10.63
C PHE A 173 5.85 11.82 -9.77
N ASP A 174 5.01 12.78 -9.36
CA ASP A 174 5.37 13.86 -8.44
C ASP A 174 5.09 13.47 -6.98
N VAL A 175 4.12 12.57 -6.76
CA VAL A 175 3.80 12.00 -5.45
C VAL A 175 3.55 10.50 -5.61
N VAL A 176 4.13 9.70 -4.71
CA VAL A 176 3.76 8.29 -4.51
C VAL A 176 3.20 8.14 -3.11
N HIS A 177 2.01 7.56 -3.00
CA HIS A 177 1.33 7.25 -1.76
C HIS A 177 1.34 5.74 -1.50
N LEU A 178 1.76 5.37 -0.29
CA LEU A 178 1.77 4.00 0.21
C LEU A 178 1.05 3.96 1.55
N ARG A 179 -0.10 3.28 1.60
CA ARG A 179 -0.84 3.06 2.85
C ARG A 179 -1.24 1.60 2.99
N HIS A 180 -1.01 1.01 4.16
CA HIS A 180 -1.26 -0.41 4.42
C HIS A 180 -0.47 -1.36 3.51
N ALA A 181 0.65 -0.90 2.97
CA ALA A 181 1.49 -1.68 2.07
C ALA A 181 2.36 -2.72 2.79
N ALA A 182 2.50 -2.64 4.14
CA ALA A 182 3.37 -3.57 4.87
C ALA A 182 2.88 -5.02 4.79
N VAL A 183 1.56 -5.24 4.90
CA VAL A 183 0.97 -6.58 4.94
C VAL A 183 1.07 -7.32 3.60
N PRO A 184 0.68 -6.73 2.46
CA PRO A 184 0.71 -7.46 1.19
C PRO A 184 2.12 -7.66 0.64
N MET A 185 3.16 -7.01 1.18
CA MET A 185 4.49 -6.99 0.58
C MET A 185 5.53 -7.74 1.42
N LYS A 186 6.09 -8.80 0.84
CA LYS A 186 7.19 -9.58 1.46
C LYS A 186 8.53 -8.87 1.32
N ASP A 187 8.83 -8.35 0.13
CA ASP A 187 10.05 -7.60 -0.15
C ASP A 187 9.76 -6.10 -0.26
N PHE A 188 9.61 -5.47 0.91
CA PHE A 188 9.37 -4.03 0.98
C PHE A 188 10.58 -3.20 0.51
N LYS A 189 11.80 -3.76 0.55
CA LYS A 189 13.00 -3.07 0.06
C LYS A 189 12.93 -2.87 -1.45
N SER A 190 12.56 -3.92 -2.20
CA SER A 190 12.35 -3.84 -3.64
C SER A 190 11.23 -2.87 -4.02
N LEU A 191 10.12 -2.86 -3.27
CA LEU A 191 9.06 -1.86 -3.45
C LEU A 191 9.58 -0.42 -3.30
N ILE A 192 10.41 -0.13 -2.29
CA ILE A 192 10.98 1.21 -2.09
C ILE A 192 11.94 1.61 -3.21
N ARG A 193 12.63 0.65 -3.83
CA ARG A 193 13.45 0.93 -5.03
C ARG A 193 12.56 1.32 -6.22
N GLU A 194 11.45 0.63 -6.45
CA GLU A 194 10.49 0.97 -7.49
C GLU A 194 9.84 2.34 -7.26
N VAL A 195 9.41 2.61 -6.02
CA VAL A 195 8.90 3.93 -5.60
C VAL A 195 9.94 5.02 -5.89
N HIS A 196 11.20 4.78 -5.54
CA HIS A 196 12.26 5.72 -5.87
C HIS A 196 12.42 5.87 -7.38
N ARG A 197 12.46 4.80 -8.17
CA ARG A 197 12.61 4.83 -9.63
C ARG A 197 11.54 5.70 -10.30
N VAL A 198 10.26 5.45 -10.00
CA VAL A 198 9.13 6.14 -10.64
C VAL A 198 8.93 7.57 -10.14
N LEU A 199 9.44 7.93 -8.96
CA LEU A 199 9.40 9.32 -8.49
C LEU A 199 10.30 10.23 -9.34
N ARG A 200 9.79 11.41 -9.69
CA ARG A 200 10.58 12.53 -10.21
C ARG A 200 11.60 13.00 -9.17
N PRO A 201 12.76 13.53 -9.58
CA PRO A 201 13.65 14.22 -8.65
C PRO A 201 12.86 15.34 -7.93
N GLY A 202 12.98 15.41 -6.61
CA GLY A 202 12.18 16.33 -5.77
C GLY A 202 10.74 15.87 -5.49
N GLY A 203 10.28 14.74 -6.05
CA GLY A 203 8.97 14.16 -5.79
C GLY A 203 8.82 13.61 -4.36
N ILE A 204 7.58 13.46 -3.90
CA ILE A 204 7.25 13.11 -2.51
C ILE A 204 6.84 11.65 -2.40
N LEU A 205 7.47 10.92 -1.47
CA LEU A 205 6.93 9.68 -0.92
C LEU A 205 6.07 10.00 0.31
N LEU A 206 4.83 9.52 0.33
CA LEU A 206 3.96 9.45 1.50
C LEU A 206 3.81 8.00 1.94
N PHE A 207 4.08 7.71 3.23
CA PHE A 207 3.88 6.39 3.80
C PHE A 207 3.03 6.44 5.07
N CYS A 208 2.02 5.57 5.18
CA CYS A 208 1.13 5.48 6.34
C CYS A 208 0.86 4.03 6.75
N GLU A 209 1.13 3.67 8.00
CA GLU A 209 0.95 2.30 8.47
C GLU A 209 0.49 2.23 9.93
N TYR A 210 -0.38 1.25 10.23
CA TYR A 210 -0.71 0.94 11.61
C TYR A 210 0.41 0.13 12.25
N GLU A 211 0.77 0.50 13.48
CA GLU A 211 1.49 -0.43 14.33
C GLU A 211 0.54 -1.54 14.77
N LEU A 212 0.94 -2.80 14.56
CA LEU A 212 0.20 -3.96 15.05
C LEU A 212 0.43 -4.16 16.55
N GLU A 213 0.15 -3.15 17.38
CA GLU A 213 0.28 -3.17 18.83
C GLU A 213 -0.79 -2.30 19.50
N ALA A 214 -1.16 -2.62 20.74
CA ALA A 214 -2.13 -1.87 21.53
C ALA A 214 -1.47 -1.20 22.74
N TYR A 215 -1.89 0.04 23.03
CA TYR A 215 -1.33 0.88 24.08
C TYR A 215 -2.41 1.35 25.06
N ASP A 216 -1.95 1.73 26.25
CA ASP A 216 -2.70 2.61 27.13
C ASP A 216 -2.34 4.04 26.74
N ALA A 217 -3.33 4.88 26.46
CA ALA A 217 -3.13 6.28 26.12
C ALA A 217 -2.42 7.08 27.23
N GLU A 218 -2.45 6.60 28.48
CA GLU A 218 -1.69 7.20 29.58
C GLU A 218 -0.19 6.87 29.53
N PHE A 219 0.16 5.70 28.97
CA PHE A 219 1.54 5.20 28.88
C PHE A 219 1.85 4.76 27.44
N PRO A 220 1.83 5.68 26.46
CA PRO A 220 1.86 5.34 25.04
C PRO A 220 3.21 4.76 24.56
N ASP A 221 4.25 4.79 25.39
CA ASP A 221 5.57 4.24 25.05
C ASP A 221 5.70 2.75 25.39
N ILE A 222 4.76 2.20 26.16
CA ILE A 222 4.81 0.81 26.62
C ILE A 222 3.54 0.09 26.12
N PRO A 223 3.68 -1.02 25.38
CA PRO A 223 2.53 -1.83 25.00
C PRO A 223 1.72 -2.27 26.21
N ALA A 224 0.40 -2.22 26.10
CA ALA A 224 -0.53 -2.49 27.20
C ALA A 224 -0.75 -3.99 27.46
N TRP A 225 0.28 -4.82 27.32
CA TRP A 225 0.17 -6.28 27.40
C TRP A 225 -0.44 -6.80 28.71
N ALA A 226 -0.16 -6.11 29.82
CA ALA A 226 -0.71 -6.48 31.13
C ALA A 226 -2.19 -6.08 31.29
N SER A 227 -2.58 -4.93 30.72
CA SER A 227 -3.93 -4.35 30.86
C SER A 227 -4.89 -4.84 29.78
N LEU A 228 -4.37 -5.31 28.64
CA LEU A 228 -5.11 -5.74 27.45
C LEU A 228 -4.60 -7.11 26.93
N PRO A 229 -4.57 -8.16 27.78
CA PRO A 229 -3.89 -9.40 27.46
C PRO A 229 -4.48 -10.18 26.27
N GLY A 230 -5.79 -10.10 26.05
CA GLY A 230 -6.49 -10.77 24.96
C GLY A 230 -6.09 -10.20 23.60
N ILE A 231 -6.21 -8.88 23.43
CA ILE A 231 -5.83 -8.22 22.17
C ILE A 231 -4.32 -8.25 21.95
N SER A 232 -3.51 -8.12 23.01
CA SER A 232 -2.05 -8.22 22.88
C SER A 232 -1.60 -9.62 22.46
N ASN A 233 -2.20 -10.68 23.00
CA ASN A 233 -1.91 -12.04 22.53
C ASN A 233 -2.33 -12.24 21.07
N ALA A 234 -3.49 -11.71 20.69
CA ALA A 234 -3.99 -11.81 19.32
C ALA A 234 -3.06 -11.07 18.33
N LEU A 235 -2.67 -9.83 18.62
CA LEU A 235 -1.72 -9.07 17.80
C LEU A 235 -0.36 -9.78 17.70
N ARG A 236 0.12 -10.40 18.78
CA ARG A 236 1.32 -11.25 18.74
C ARG A 236 1.16 -12.43 17.77
N LEU A 237 0.01 -13.10 17.76
CA LEU A 237 -0.29 -14.19 16.82
C LEU A 237 -0.33 -13.68 15.37
N ALA A 238 -0.96 -12.54 15.10
CA ALA A 238 -0.99 -11.93 13.77
C ALA A 238 0.43 -11.58 13.28
N ARG A 239 1.26 -10.93 14.12
CA ARG A 239 2.66 -10.63 13.78
C ARG A 239 3.46 -11.91 13.50
N GLY A 240 3.26 -12.96 14.29
CA GLY A 240 3.89 -14.27 14.07
C GLY A 240 3.47 -14.90 12.74
N GLY A 241 2.17 -14.89 12.43
CA GLY A 241 1.64 -15.41 11.17
C GLY A 241 2.14 -14.65 9.94
N LEU A 242 2.26 -13.31 10.03
CA LEU A 242 2.88 -12.49 8.99
C LEU A 242 4.37 -12.81 8.82
N ALA A 243 5.11 -12.93 9.92
CA ALA A 243 6.54 -13.28 9.87
C ALA A 243 6.78 -14.68 9.26
N HIS A 244 5.93 -15.67 9.55
CA HIS A 244 5.99 -16.99 8.91
C HIS A 244 5.74 -16.96 7.40
N GLN A 245 5.03 -15.93 6.91
CA GLN A 245 4.80 -15.69 5.48
C GLN A 245 5.90 -14.81 4.84
N GLY A 246 6.93 -14.41 5.59
CA GLY A 246 8.01 -13.56 5.11
C GLY A 246 7.69 -12.06 5.13
N VAL A 247 6.65 -11.63 5.84
CA VAL A 247 6.24 -10.22 5.92
C VAL A 247 6.88 -9.51 7.11
N ASN A 248 7.48 -8.34 6.87
CA ASN A 248 8.00 -7.47 7.93
C ASN A 248 6.91 -6.56 8.51
N ALA A 249 6.27 -6.99 9.60
CA ALA A 249 5.27 -6.19 10.33
C ALA A 249 5.83 -4.91 11.02
N TYR A 250 7.15 -4.68 10.98
CA TYR A 250 7.81 -3.54 11.61
C TYR A 250 8.41 -2.57 10.58
N VAL A 251 7.94 -2.61 9.34
CA VAL A 251 8.50 -1.77 8.27
C VAL A 251 8.45 -0.27 8.58
N TRP A 252 7.43 0.20 9.29
CA TRP A 252 7.33 1.60 9.75
C TRP A 252 8.52 2.04 10.62
N ARG A 253 9.19 1.10 11.30
CA ARG A 253 10.37 1.34 12.13
C ARG A 253 11.66 1.33 11.33
N ASP A 254 11.69 0.57 10.22
CA ASP A 254 12.90 0.33 9.44
C ASP A 254 13.00 1.28 8.25
N LEU A 255 11.88 1.59 7.60
CA LEU A 255 11.79 2.51 6.45
C LEU A 255 12.50 3.84 6.66
N PRO A 256 12.34 4.57 7.79
CA PRO A 256 13.02 5.86 7.99
C PRO A 256 14.55 5.74 8.00
N LYS A 257 15.11 4.55 8.24
CA LYS A 257 16.55 4.28 8.24
C LYS A 257 17.06 3.91 6.84
N TRP A 258 16.18 3.40 5.97
CA TRP A 258 16.50 3.06 4.59
C TRP A 258 16.48 4.27 3.68
N LEU A 259 15.52 5.18 3.88
CA LEU A 259 15.26 6.30 2.97
C LEU A 259 16.43 7.29 2.79
N PRO A 260 17.16 7.73 3.84
CA PRO A 260 18.22 8.71 3.69
C PRO A 260 19.26 8.31 2.64
N TRP A 261 19.68 9.26 1.80
CA TRP A 261 20.62 9.04 0.70
C TRP A 261 21.99 8.47 1.14
N ASP A 262 22.40 8.71 2.38
CA ASP A 262 23.67 8.23 2.95
C ASP A 262 23.55 6.84 3.60
N SER A 263 22.33 6.28 3.66
CA SER A 263 22.04 4.95 4.18
C SER A 263 22.77 3.85 3.42
N SER A 264 23.12 2.75 4.11
CA SER A 264 23.69 1.56 3.48
C SER A 264 22.71 0.89 2.51
N PHE A 265 21.40 1.10 2.68
CA PHE A 265 20.37 0.52 1.83
C PHE A 265 20.60 0.81 0.34
N TRP A 266 21.02 2.03 -0.01
CA TRP A 266 21.27 2.43 -1.40
C TRP A 266 22.64 1.96 -1.93
N LYS A 267 23.50 1.40 -1.09
CA LYS A 267 24.85 0.91 -1.43
C LYS A 267 24.89 -0.61 -1.62
N GLU A 268 23.89 -1.33 -1.07
CA GLU A 268 23.83 -2.80 -1.09
C GLU A 268 23.78 -3.40 -2.52
N ASP A 269 23.38 -2.63 -3.54
CA ASP A 269 23.33 -3.10 -4.93
C ASP A 269 24.71 -3.13 -5.62
N SER A 270 25.73 -2.40 -5.11
CA SER A 270 27.04 -2.35 -5.77
C SER A 270 27.94 -3.56 -5.47
N LEU A 271 27.53 -4.46 -4.58
CA LEU A 271 28.37 -5.55 -4.07
C LEU A 271 28.02 -6.93 -4.67
N TYR A 272 26.93 -7.05 -5.41
CA TYR A 272 26.51 -8.32 -6.02
C TYR A 272 26.98 -8.50 -7.47
N GLU A 273 27.62 -7.49 -8.08
CA GLU A 273 28.13 -7.56 -9.47
C GLU A 273 29.65 -7.80 -9.57
N ASP A 274 30.42 -7.76 -8.46
CA ASP A 274 31.90 -7.80 -8.50
C ASP A 274 32.53 -9.18 -8.15
N GLU A 275 31.73 -10.18 -7.78
CA GLU A 275 32.20 -11.57 -7.53
C GLU A 275 31.98 -12.51 -8.73
N GLY A 276 32.18 -12.00 -9.94
CA GLY A 276 31.87 -12.72 -11.19
C GLY A 276 32.94 -12.66 -12.28
N SER A 277 34.24 -12.52 -11.94
CA SER A 277 35.32 -12.73 -12.91
C SER A 277 36.37 -13.67 -12.33
N ASP A 278 36.23 -14.96 -12.66
CA ASP A 278 37.31 -15.92 -12.96
C ASP A 278 36.91 -17.34 -12.51
N THR A 279 36.19 -18.07 -13.35
CA THR A 279 36.50 -19.49 -13.63
C THR A 279 35.85 -19.91 -14.94
N ASP A 280 36.68 -20.06 -15.98
CA ASP A 280 36.36 -20.81 -17.20
C ASP A 280 35.94 -22.24 -16.84
N THR A 281 34.69 -22.61 -17.15
CA THR A 281 34.34 -23.99 -17.51
C THR A 281 33.10 -24.00 -18.40
N GLU A 282 33.27 -24.46 -19.63
CA GLU A 282 32.21 -24.75 -20.58
C GLU A 282 31.24 -25.80 -20.01
N SER A 283 29.95 -25.48 -19.92
CA SER A 283 28.89 -26.48 -20.07
C SER A 283 27.58 -25.83 -20.52
N GLU A 284 27.03 -26.37 -21.61
CA GLU A 284 25.80 -25.95 -22.24
C GLU A 284 24.60 -26.20 -21.31
N SER A 285 23.87 -25.14 -20.95
CA SER A 285 22.44 -25.24 -20.66
C SER A 285 21.77 -23.93 -21.06
N SER A 286 20.84 -24.05 -22.01
CA SER A 286 20.04 -22.96 -22.53
C SER A 286 19.02 -22.50 -21.49
N VAL A 287 19.35 -21.44 -20.75
CA VAL A 287 18.39 -20.64 -20.00
C VAL A 287 18.23 -19.32 -20.75
N ILE A 288 16.99 -19.05 -21.16
CA ILE A 288 16.57 -17.81 -21.80
C ILE A 288 16.93 -16.66 -20.83
N ARG A 289 17.89 -15.83 -21.22
CA ARG A 289 18.23 -14.59 -20.50
C ARG A 289 17.06 -13.62 -20.73
N SER A 290 16.21 -13.46 -19.73
CA SER A 290 15.26 -12.35 -19.66
C SER A 290 16.04 -11.04 -19.69
N SER A 291 15.58 -10.12 -20.53
CA SER A 291 16.13 -8.79 -20.80
C SER A 291 16.56 -8.08 -19.52
N GLN A 292 17.87 -7.87 -19.38
CA GLN A 292 18.40 -6.95 -18.36
C GLN A 292 17.93 -5.53 -18.69
N PRO A 293 17.56 -4.70 -17.69
CA PRO A 293 17.41 -3.28 -17.92
C PRO A 293 18.78 -2.73 -18.34
N SER A 294 18.81 -2.03 -19.47
CA SER A 294 20.02 -1.40 -19.99
C SER A 294 20.61 -0.50 -18.92
N GLN A 295 21.83 -0.80 -18.47
CA GLN A 295 22.64 0.09 -17.67
C GLN A 295 22.79 1.42 -18.43
N SER A 296 22.20 2.48 -17.92
CA SER A 296 22.58 3.84 -18.32
C SER A 296 23.57 4.38 -17.27
N GLU A 297 24.70 4.90 -17.75
CA GLU A 297 25.76 5.55 -16.96
C GLU A 297 25.31 6.90 -16.37
N THR A 298 24.17 6.95 -15.68
CA THR A 298 23.59 8.16 -15.09
C THR A 298 23.18 7.97 -13.63
N ASP A 299 23.96 7.25 -12.83
CA ASP A 299 23.61 7.01 -11.43
C ASP A 299 23.93 8.25 -10.59
N GLY A 300 23.05 9.26 -10.72
CA GLY A 300 22.95 10.36 -9.77
C GLY A 300 22.71 9.83 -8.35
N PRO A 301 22.89 10.66 -7.32
CA PRO A 301 22.82 10.20 -5.94
C PRO A 301 21.41 9.66 -5.62
N ARG A 302 21.35 8.38 -5.24
CA ARG A 302 20.11 7.69 -4.87
C ARG A 302 19.63 8.05 -3.47
N GLY A 303 18.32 7.92 -3.26
CA GLY A 303 17.68 8.01 -1.95
C GLY A 303 16.90 9.30 -1.73
N PHE A 304 16.60 9.56 -0.46
CA PHE A 304 15.67 10.60 -0.06
C PHE A 304 16.31 11.60 0.91
N THR A 305 15.73 12.79 0.94
CA THR A 305 16.05 13.87 1.87
C THR A 305 14.78 14.36 2.58
N GLY A 306 14.97 15.13 3.65
CA GLY A 306 13.85 15.73 4.38
C GLY A 306 12.90 14.69 4.97
N VAL A 307 13.40 13.51 5.35
CA VAL A 307 12.60 12.44 5.97
C VAL A 307 11.99 12.95 7.26
N GLN A 308 10.66 13.01 7.32
CA GLN A 308 9.90 13.38 8.51
C GLN A 308 8.99 12.23 8.92
N THR A 309 8.93 11.95 10.22
CA THR A 309 8.13 10.84 10.77
C THR A 309 7.31 11.28 11.98
N TRP A 310 6.13 10.69 12.10
CA TRP A 310 5.25 10.87 13.26
C TRP A 310 4.62 9.55 13.66
N ALA A 311 4.55 9.31 14.96
CA ALA A 311 3.74 8.25 15.56
C ALA A 311 2.46 8.88 16.13
N ASN A 312 1.41 8.91 15.32
CA ASN A 312 0.14 9.53 15.70
C ASN A 312 -0.61 8.61 16.66
N LEU A 313 -0.86 9.07 17.88
CA LEU A 313 -1.62 8.31 18.87
C LEU A 313 -3.11 8.40 18.52
N MET A 314 -3.68 7.29 18.07
CA MET A 314 -5.09 7.16 17.71
C MET A 314 -5.88 6.57 18.86
N PRO A 315 -6.97 7.20 19.31
CA PRO A 315 -7.93 6.54 20.19
C PRO A 315 -8.47 5.27 19.53
N ALA A 316 -8.48 4.16 20.27
CA ALA A 316 -9.07 2.90 19.82
C ALA A 316 -10.38 2.56 20.56
N SER A 317 -10.91 3.54 21.31
CA SER A 317 -12.29 3.57 21.82
C SER A 317 -12.68 5.03 22.14
N PRO A 318 -13.97 5.36 22.37
CA PRO A 318 -14.48 6.74 22.37
C PRO A 318 -14.21 7.50 23.70
N TRP A 319 -12.99 7.47 24.21
CA TRP A 319 -12.61 8.14 25.48
C TRP A 319 -12.07 9.56 25.30
N HIS A 320 -11.70 9.98 24.09
CA HIS A 320 -11.00 11.25 23.89
C HIS A 320 -11.92 12.47 24.15
N PRO A 321 -11.42 13.54 24.80
CA PRO A 321 -12.23 14.75 25.07
C PRO A 321 -12.61 15.53 23.81
N ASP A 322 -11.71 15.65 22.82
CA ASP A 322 -12.01 16.23 21.49
C ASP A 322 -13.10 15.39 20.78
N PRO A 323 -14.23 15.97 20.35
CA PRO A 323 -15.31 15.26 19.64
C PRO A 323 -14.85 14.51 18.38
N ARG A 324 -13.95 15.10 17.58
CA ARG A 324 -13.43 14.47 16.36
C ARG A 324 -12.64 13.21 16.71
N LEU A 325 -11.74 13.30 17.69
CA LEU A 325 -10.94 12.17 18.13
C LEU A 325 -11.76 11.12 18.90
N ARG A 326 -12.88 11.52 19.50
CA ARG A 326 -13.86 10.59 20.07
C ARG A 326 -14.56 9.78 18.99
N GLU A 327 -14.91 10.42 17.87
CA GLU A 327 -15.46 9.76 16.69
C GLU A 327 -14.44 8.82 16.03
N VAL A 328 -13.17 9.25 15.91
CA VAL A 328 -12.06 8.36 15.52
C VAL A 328 -12.03 7.13 16.43
N GLY A 329 -12.09 7.32 17.76
CA GLY A 329 -12.12 6.23 18.73
C GLY A 329 -13.26 5.24 18.51
N ALA A 330 -14.46 5.73 18.22
CA ALA A 330 -15.62 4.87 17.93
C ALA A 330 -15.45 4.07 16.62
N LEU A 331 -14.92 4.71 15.57
CA LEU A 331 -14.66 4.06 14.29
C LEU A 331 -13.55 3.01 14.42
N VAL A 332 -12.44 3.35 15.06
CA VAL A 332 -11.30 2.43 15.27
C VAL A 332 -11.73 1.23 16.11
N GLN A 333 -12.50 1.43 17.19
CA GLN A 333 -13.02 0.34 18.02
C GLN A 333 -13.84 -0.64 17.19
N ARG A 334 -14.75 -0.13 16.34
CA ARG A 334 -15.57 -0.93 15.44
C ARG A 334 -14.70 -1.69 14.43
N VAL A 335 -13.80 -0.99 13.74
CA VAL A 335 -12.89 -1.59 12.75
C VAL A 335 -12.06 -2.69 13.40
N TRP A 336 -11.52 -2.48 14.59
CA TRP A 336 -10.72 -3.47 15.30
C TRP A 336 -11.53 -4.70 15.72
N ALA A 337 -12.74 -4.50 16.27
CA ALA A 337 -13.64 -5.60 16.59
C ALA A 337 -13.98 -6.41 15.33
N ASP A 338 -14.27 -5.74 14.21
CA ASP A 338 -14.54 -6.38 12.93
C ASP A 338 -13.31 -7.15 12.42
N VAL A 339 -12.11 -6.55 12.43
CA VAL A 339 -10.85 -7.24 12.08
C VAL A 339 -10.74 -8.56 12.83
N TRP A 340 -10.85 -8.55 14.15
CA TRP A 340 -10.65 -9.76 14.95
C TRP A 340 -11.76 -10.79 14.78
N ARG A 341 -13.02 -10.37 14.65
CA ARG A 341 -14.13 -11.28 14.32
C ARG A 341 -13.91 -12.00 12.99
N ASN A 342 -13.13 -11.41 12.09
CA ASN A 342 -12.84 -11.95 10.75
C ASN A 342 -11.48 -12.67 10.64
N MET A 343 -10.70 -12.80 11.72
CA MET A 343 -9.39 -13.47 11.71
C MET A 343 -9.46 -15.01 11.75
N GLY A 344 -10.65 -15.60 11.93
CA GLY A 344 -10.82 -17.04 12.15
C GLY A 344 -10.22 -17.92 11.05
N SER A 345 -10.49 -17.59 9.78
CA SER A 345 -9.94 -18.33 8.62
C SER A 345 -8.42 -18.21 8.56
N SER A 346 -7.86 -17.03 8.80
CA SER A 346 -6.42 -16.76 8.72
C SER A 346 -5.63 -17.43 9.86
N LEU A 347 -6.19 -17.45 11.07
CA LEU A 347 -5.61 -18.16 12.21
C LEU A 347 -5.58 -19.68 11.96
N GLN A 348 -6.65 -20.23 11.40
CA GLN A 348 -6.70 -21.65 11.02
C GLN A 348 -5.75 -22.00 9.88
N LEU A 349 -5.63 -21.13 8.87
CA LEU A 349 -4.63 -21.27 7.81
C LEU A 349 -3.18 -21.25 8.35
N SER A 350 -2.96 -20.59 9.49
CA SER A 350 -1.67 -20.59 10.21
C SER A 350 -1.45 -21.85 11.07
N GLY A 351 -2.35 -22.84 11.01
CA GLY A 351 -2.26 -24.12 11.72
C GLY A 351 -2.96 -24.16 13.08
N MET A 352 -3.67 -23.10 13.48
CA MET A 352 -4.42 -23.06 14.74
C MET A 352 -5.70 -23.90 14.65
N SER A 353 -6.08 -24.60 15.72
CA SER A 353 -7.40 -25.25 15.76
C SER A 353 -8.52 -24.20 15.78
N GLU A 354 -9.71 -24.56 15.27
CA GLU A 354 -10.89 -23.69 15.31
C GLU A 354 -11.19 -23.21 16.74
N ARG A 355 -11.01 -24.09 17.73
CA ARG A 355 -11.22 -23.78 19.14
C ARG A 355 -10.25 -22.71 19.63
N GLU A 356 -8.94 -22.90 19.40
CA GLU A 356 -7.92 -21.93 19.81
C GLU A 356 -8.12 -20.58 19.12
N ALA A 357 -8.47 -20.58 17.83
CA ALA A 357 -8.77 -19.37 17.08
C ALA A 357 -9.98 -18.64 17.68
N THR A 358 -11.05 -19.37 17.98
CA THR A 358 -12.26 -18.82 18.62
C THR A 358 -11.97 -18.22 19.99
N GLU A 359 -11.17 -18.90 20.81
CA GLU A 359 -10.77 -18.42 22.14
C GLU A 359 -9.93 -17.13 22.05
N ALA A 360 -8.94 -17.09 21.13
CA ALA A 360 -8.12 -15.91 20.90
C ALA A 360 -8.95 -14.70 20.39
N ILE A 361 -9.85 -14.92 19.43
CA ILE A 361 -10.75 -13.89 18.90
C ILE A 361 -11.66 -13.35 20.01
N ARG A 362 -12.26 -14.23 20.81
CA ARG A 362 -13.14 -13.83 21.91
C ARG A 362 -12.41 -12.95 22.91
N ALA A 363 -11.19 -13.32 23.29
CA ALA A 363 -10.39 -12.54 24.23
C ALA A 363 -10.02 -11.16 23.65
N ALA A 364 -9.60 -11.09 22.39
CA ALA A 364 -9.27 -9.84 21.72
C ALA A 364 -10.46 -8.89 21.63
N VAL A 365 -11.61 -9.40 21.18
CA VAL A 365 -12.84 -8.63 21.06
C VAL A 365 -13.34 -8.14 22.42
N TYR A 366 -13.23 -8.96 23.47
CA TYR A 366 -13.60 -8.56 24.82
C TYR A 366 -12.78 -7.34 25.29
N ASP A 367 -11.46 -7.37 25.12
CA ASP A 367 -10.59 -6.24 25.48
C ASP A 367 -10.88 -4.98 24.65
N ILE A 368 -11.24 -5.13 23.37
CA ILE A 368 -11.60 -4.00 22.50
C ILE A 368 -12.92 -3.36 22.93
N GLU A 369 -13.93 -4.17 23.25
CA GLU A 369 -15.27 -3.70 23.59
C GLU A 369 -15.39 -3.23 25.06
N HIS A 370 -14.57 -3.80 25.96
CA HIS A 370 -14.59 -3.53 27.39
C HIS A 370 -13.18 -3.20 27.93
N PRO A 371 -12.46 -2.21 27.35
CA PRO A 371 -11.10 -1.95 27.73
C PRO A 371 -11.04 -1.39 29.17
N PRO A 372 -10.21 -1.95 30.06
CA PRO A 372 -10.03 -1.43 31.42
C PRO A 372 -9.21 -0.13 31.46
N VAL A 373 -8.64 0.26 30.32
CA VAL A 373 -7.80 1.44 30.13
C VAL A 373 -8.27 2.24 28.92
N ARG A 374 -7.69 3.43 28.72
CA ARG A 374 -7.92 4.21 27.50
C ARG A 374 -7.11 3.61 26.36
N ILE A 375 -7.65 2.59 25.71
CA ILE A 375 -6.95 1.88 24.63
C ILE A 375 -6.63 2.82 23.45
N ALA A 376 -5.39 2.74 22.98
CA ALA A 376 -4.87 3.52 21.86
C ALA A 376 -4.07 2.64 20.89
N ALA A 377 -4.00 3.10 19.64
CA ALA A 377 -3.15 2.56 18.58
C ALA A 377 -2.15 3.63 18.13
N LYS A 378 -1.10 3.20 17.42
CA LYS A 378 -0.19 4.13 16.73
C LYS A 378 -0.37 4.01 15.23
N LEU A 379 -0.57 5.16 14.59
CA LEU A 379 -0.53 5.31 13.14
C LEU A 379 0.75 6.06 12.77
N HIS A 380 1.67 5.35 12.15
CA HIS A 380 2.94 5.89 11.71
C HIS A 380 2.75 6.55 10.36
N THR A 381 3.08 7.84 10.27
CA THR A 381 3.09 8.59 9.01
C THR A 381 4.49 9.09 8.72
N LEU A 382 4.88 9.04 7.46
CA LEU A 382 6.17 9.51 6.97
C LEU A 382 5.98 10.27 5.67
N TYR A 383 6.75 11.33 5.47
CA TYR A 383 7.04 11.80 4.12
C TYR A 383 8.52 12.02 3.91
N ALA A 384 8.96 11.92 2.66
CA ALA A 384 10.33 12.22 2.25
C ALA A 384 10.36 12.68 0.80
N PHE A 385 11.40 13.44 0.43
CA PHE A 385 11.60 13.91 -0.94
C PHE A 385 12.66 13.05 -1.63
N LYS A 386 12.40 12.57 -2.84
CA LYS A 386 13.45 11.99 -3.67
C LYS A 386 14.53 13.04 -3.91
N MET A 387 15.79 12.64 -3.77
CA MET A 387 16.92 13.53 -4.03
C MET A 387 16.81 14.17 -5.43
N ASP A 388 17.01 15.48 -5.48
CA ASP A 388 17.09 16.23 -6.73
C ASP A 388 18.55 16.65 -6.96
N PRO A 389 19.28 16.00 -7.88
CA PRO A 389 20.67 16.34 -8.15
C PRO A 389 20.82 17.74 -8.79
N TYR A 390 19.74 18.36 -9.25
CA TYR A 390 19.75 19.66 -9.91
C TYR A 390 19.34 20.82 -8.98
N ALA A 391 18.90 20.55 -7.75
CA ALA A 391 18.40 21.57 -6.83
C ALA A 391 19.48 22.58 -6.35
N SER A 392 20.77 22.23 -6.44
CA SER A 392 21.88 23.10 -6.04
C SER A 392 22.26 24.19 -7.05
N GLU A 393 21.75 24.15 -8.29
CA GLU A 393 22.10 25.17 -9.31
C GLU A 393 21.19 26.42 -9.26
N GLY A 394 20.10 26.39 -8.48
CA GLY A 394 19.07 27.45 -8.46
C GLY A 394 19.08 28.40 -7.26
N ARG A 395 19.91 28.17 -6.24
CA ARG A 395 20.04 29.09 -5.09
C ARG A 395 21.33 29.89 -5.17
N GLY A 396 21.47 30.66 -6.25
CA GLY A 396 22.35 31.81 -6.27
C GLY A 396 21.79 32.87 -5.32
N GLU A 397 22.66 33.44 -4.50
CA GLU A 397 22.42 34.57 -3.61
C GLU A 397 21.54 35.64 -4.26
N VAL A 398 20.40 35.97 -3.60
CA VAL A 398 19.79 37.31 -3.64
C VAL A 398 19.25 37.62 -2.25
#